data_AF-A0A7Z0MWK2-F1
#
_entry.id   AF-A0A7Z0MWK2-F1
#
_cell.length_a   1.000
_cell.length_b   1.000
_cell.length_c   1.000
_cell.angle_alpha   90.00
_cell.angle_beta   90.00
_cell.angle_gamma   90.00
#
_symmetry.space_group_name_H-M   'P 1'
#
loop_
_entity.id
_entity.type
_entity.pdbx_description
1 polymer ?
#
loop_
_entity_poly.entity_id
_entity_poly.type
_entity_poly.pdbx_seq_one_letter_code
_entity_poly.pdbx_strand_id
1 'polypeptide(L)' 'MNLDLTKLAHEVCRCHEQGKSWRLPPMTVRELGILAHLLDGAFIQASASTLLH' A
#
# COMPACT_ATOMS: atom_id res chain seq x y z
N MET A 1 2.33 10.06 17.51
CA MET A 1 1.51 9.57 16.38
C MET A 1 2.00 8.18 16.03
N ASN A 2 1.25 7.14 16.36
CA ASN A 2 1.61 5.76 16.06
C ASN A 2 1.00 5.43 14.69
N LEU A 3 1.79 5.53 13.63
CA LEU A 3 1.32 5.34 12.26
C LEU A 3 1.19 3.83 12.01
N ASP A 4 -0.05 3.35 11.89
CA ASP A 4 -0.32 1.95 11.56
C ASP A 4 -0.02 1.71 10.07
N LEU A 5 1.14 1.11 9.78
CA LEU A 5 1.64 0.89 8.43
C LEU A 5 0.77 -0.07 7.62
N THR A 6 0.06 -1.00 8.27
CA THR A 6 -0.83 -1.94 7.59
C THR A 6 -2.09 -1.22 7.10
N LYS A 7 -2.70 -0.37 7.94
CA LYS A 7 -3.83 0.48 7.50
C LYS A 7 -3.41 1.44 6.40
N LEU A 8 -2.20 2.00 6.52
CA LEU A 8 -1.62 2.86 5.50
C LEU A 8 -1.49 2.13 4.15
N ALA A 9 -0.99 0.89 4.15
CA ALA A 9 -0.87 0.09 2.93
C ALA A 9 -2.23 -0.12 2.24
N HIS A 10 -3.28 -0.45 3.00
CA HIS A 10 -4.63 -0.59 2.45
C HIS A 10 -5.16 0.70 1.83
N GLU A 11 -4.93 1.84 2.48
CA GLU A 11 -5.34 3.14 1.95
C GLU A 11 -4.58 3.50 0.66
N VAL A 12 -3.27 3.23 0.60
CA VAL A 12 -2.47 3.40 -0.62
C VAL A 12 -3.02 2.55 -1.76
N CYS A 13 -3.27 1.26 -1.53
CA CYS A 13 -3.85 0.35 -2.53
C CYS A 13 -5.20 0.88 -3.03
N ARG A 14 -6.10 1.27 -2.12
CA ARG A 14 -7.41 1.82 -2.48
C ARG A 14 -7.31 3.10 -3.30
N CYS A 15 -6.40 4.02 -2.94
CA CYS A 15 -6.17 5.23 -3.72
C CYS A 15 -5.61 4.93 -5.11
N HIS A 16 -4.72 3.95 -5.23
CA HIS A 16 -4.15 3.49 -6.49
C HIS A 16 -5.25 2.92 -7.42
N GLU A 17 -6.09 2.02 -6.92
CA GLU A 17 -7.24 1.46 -7.68
C GLU A 17 -8.21 2.55 -8.15
N GLN A 18 -8.36 3.62 -7.38
CA GLN A 18 -9.17 4.78 -7.74
C GLN A 18 -8.48 5.77 -8.71
N GLY A 19 -7.23 5.50 -9.11
CA GLY A 19 -6.43 6.40 -9.94
C GLY A 19 -6.10 7.74 -9.29
N LYS A 20 -6.19 7.84 -7.96
CA LYS A 20 -5.95 9.08 -7.20
C LYS A 20 -4.49 9.18 -6.80
N SER A 21 -3.87 10.31 -7.14
CA SER A 21 -2.55 10.66 -6.61
C SER A 21 -2.67 11.03 -5.14
N TRP A 22 -2.07 10.24 -4.26
CA TRP A 22 -2.06 10.47 -2.82
C TRP A 22 -0.64 10.73 -2.32
N ARG A 23 -0.48 11.72 -1.43
CA ARG A 23 0.80 12.01 -0.79
C ARG A 23 0.89 11.27 0.53
N LEU A 24 1.94 10.47 0.67
CA LEU A 24 2.23 9.77 1.91
C LEU A 24 2.52 10.77 3.04
N PRO A 25 2.11 10.45 4.29
CA PRO A 25 2.46 11.25 5.45
C PRO A 25 3.97 11.22 5.71
N PRO A 26 4.52 12.19 6.46
CA PRO A 26 5.92 12.15 6.89
C PRO A 26 6.18 10.86 7.67
N MET A 27 7.20 10.11 7.24
CA MET A 27 7.62 8.86 7.87
C MET A 27 9.13 8.69 7.74
N THR A 28 9.71 7.84 8.56
CA THR A 28 11.12 7.47 8.48
C THR A 28 11.40 6.55 7.28
N VAL A 29 12.65 6.51 6.84
CA VAL A 29 13.08 5.59 5.76
C VAL A 29 12.79 4.12 6.11
N ARG A 30 12.89 3.76 7.40
CA ARG A 30 12.57 2.42 7.88
C ARG A 30 11.09 2.08 7.69
N GLU A 31 10.21 2.99 8.06
CA GLU A 31 8.76 2.83 7.88
C GLU A 31 8.38 2.77 6.41
N LEU A 32 9.04 3.58 5.56
CA LEU A 32 8.86 3.52 4.11
C LEU A 32 9.28 2.16 3.53
N GLY A 33 10.41 1.60 3.98
CA GLY A 33 10.86 0.27 3.55
C GLY A 33 9.87 -0.83 3.95
N ILE A 34 9.32 -0.76 5.16
CA ILE A 34 8.29 -1.69 5.62
C ILE A 34 7.01 -1.55 4.78
N LEU A 35 6.57 -0.32 4.51
CA LEU A 35 5.39 -0.04 3.68
C LEU A 35 5.58 -0.60 2.26
N ALA A 36 6.76 -0.42 1.66
CA ALA A 36 7.06 -0.95 0.34
C ALA A 36 6.96 -2.49 0.30
N HIS A 37 7.48 -3.19 1.32
CA HIS A 37 7.34 -4.65 1.43
C HIS A 37 5.89 -5.10 1.62
N LEU A 38 5.09 -4.36 2.40
CA LEU A 38 3.66 -4.67 2.56
C LEU A 38 2.89 -4.51 1.26
N LEU A 39 3.20 -3.47 0.47
CA LEU A 39 2.57 -3.23 -0.82
C LEU A 39 2.95 -4.27 -1.86
N ASP A 40 4.21 -4.71 -1.89
CA ASP A 40 4.69 -5.77 -2.79
C ASP A 40 3.93 -7.09 -2.55
N GLY A 41 3.76 -7.48 -1.27
CA GLY A 41 2.97 -8.65 -0.91
C GLY A 41 1.46 -8.51 -1.20
N ALA A 42 0.88 -7.33 -0.96
CA ALA A 42 -0.55 -7.08 -1.21
C ALA A 42 -0.89 -7.01 -2.71
N PHE A 43 0.01 -6.48 -3.54
CA PHE A 43 -0.17 -6.35 -4.98
C PHE A 43 -0.18 -7.71 -5.69
N ILE A 44 0.62 -8.67 -5.22
CA ILE A 44 0.63 -10.05 -5.74
C ILE A 44 -0.73 -10.72 -5.52
N GLN A 45 -1.40 -10.45 -4.40
CA GLN A 45 -2.72 -11.03 -4.11
C GLN A 45 -3.85 -10.36 -4.90
N ALA A 46 -3.81 -9.04 -5.08
CA ALA A 46 -4.80 -8.31 -5.88
C ALA A 46 -4.72 -8.68 -7.38
N SER A 47 -3.50 -8.81 -7.91
CA SER A 47 -3.27 -9.17 -9.32
C SER A 47 -3.65 -10.62 -9.65
N ALA A 48 -3.60 -11.53 -8.67
CA ALA A 48 -4.01 -12.92 -8.84
C ALA A 48 -5.53 -13.07 -9.04
N SER A 49 -6.34 -12.17 -8.47
CA SER A 49 -7.80 -12.20 -8.65
C SER A 49 -8.26 -11.67 -10.01
N THR A 50 -7.45 -10.84 -10.69
CA THR A 50 -7.79 -10.32 -12.03
C THR A 50 -7.46 -11.31 -13.16
N LEU A 51 -6.63 -12.31 -12.92
CA LEU A 51 -6.21 -13.31 -13.94
C LEU A 51 -7.03 -14.61 -13.95
N LEU A 52 -8.06 -14.74 -13.10
CA LEU A 52 -8.93 -15.93 -13.01
C LEU A 52 -10.35 -15.69 -13.56
N HIS A 53 -10.54 -14.70 -14.45
CA HIS A 53 -11.81 -14.47 -15.15
C HIS A 53 -11.68 -14.78 -16.64
#